data_AF-A0A8T3SUD3-F1
#
_entry.id   AF-A0A8T3SUD3-F1
#
_cell.length_a   1.000
_cell.length_b   1.000
_cell.length_c   1.000
_cell.angle_alpha   90.00
_cell.angle_beta   90.00
_cell.angle_gamma   90.00
#
_symmetry.space_group_name_H-M   'P 1'
#
loop_
_entity.id
_entity.type
_entity.pdbx_description
1 polymer ?
#
loop_
_entity_poly.entity_id
_entity_poly.type
_entity_poly.pdbx_seq_one_letter_code
_entity_poly.pdbx_strand_id
1 'polypeptide(L)'
;MAGTRPQAEAHQLIHLVGGEARALERAREVLATISSAIHHVGAAGNGMLMKLAVNAILGIQTAAIAEALTMLGKAGVDPEKALEILAALPIASPAMMRAGGLMAARNFAPNFPIDLV
;
A
#
# COMPACT_ATOMS: atom_id res chain seq x y z
N MET A 1 -5.86 -5.31 -8.67
CA MET A 1 -5.14 -4.05 -8.97
C MET A 1 -4.68 -3.41 -7.67
N ALA A 2 -3.66 -2.57 -7.71
CA ALA A 2 -3.19 -1.77 -6.59
C ALA A 2 -3.10 -0.29 -7.02
N GLY A 3 -3.51 0.61 -6.13
CA GLY A 3 -3.71 2.03 -6.39
C GLY A 3 -5.11 2.48 -5.96
N THR A 4 -5.27 3.78 -5.71
CA THR A 4 -6.55 4.43 -5.41
C THR A 4 -6.88 5.43 -6.52
N ARG A 5 -7.94 6.23 -6.35
CA ARG A 5 -8.43 7.18 -7.35
C ARG A 5 -7.33 8.07 -7.97
N PRO A 6 -6.42 8.69 -7.21
CA PRO A 6 -5.36 9.51 -7.79
C PRO A 6 -4.44 8.72 -8.74
N GLN A 7 -4.13 7.45 -8.43
CA GLN A 7 -3.33 6.62 -9.33
C GLN A 7 -4.12 6.21 -10.58
N ALA A 8 -5.43 6.02 -10.48
CA ALA A 8 -6.27 5.77 -11.66
C ALA A 8 -6.29 6.97 -12.61
N GLU A 9 -6.52 8.17 -12.07
CA GLU A 9 -6.53 9.42 -12.83
C GLU A 9 -5.14 9.72 -13.44
N ALA A 10 -4.06 9.39 -12.72
CA ALA A 10 -2.69 9.56 -13.19
C ALA A 10 -2.18 8.44 -14.11
N HIS A 11 -3.01 7.46 -14.49
CA HIS A 11 -2.61 6.31 -15.33
C HIS A 11 -1.48 5.47 -14.69
N GLN A 12 -1.49 5.35 -13.37
CA GLN A 12 -0.44 4.76 -12.54
C GLN A 12 -0.92 3.53 -11.74
N LEU A 13 -2.03 2.91 -12.12
CA LEU A 13 -2.44 1.66 -11.48
C LEU A 13 -1.43 0.55 -11.75
N ILE A 14 -1.37 -0.40 -10.81
CA ILE A 14 -0.62 -1.65 -10.98
C ILE A 14 -1.63 -2.80 -11.08
N HIS A 15 -1.66 -3.48 -12.24
CA HIS A 15 -2.49 -4.67 -12.42
C HIS A 15 -1.75 -5.92 -11.93
N LEU A 16 -2.45 -6.71 -11.11
CA LEU A 16 -2.01 -8.02 -10.60
C LEU A 16 -2.94 -9.07 -11.20
N VAL A 17 -2.53 -9.69 -12.30
CA VAL A 17 -3.41 -10.52 -13.14
C VAL A 17 -3.07 -11.99 -12.94
N GLY A 18 -4.04 -12.78 -12.48
CA GLY A 18 -3.99 -14.24 -12.51
C GLY A 18 -4.95 -14.78 -13.56
N GLY A 19 -4.50 -15.72 -14.39
CA GLY A 19 -5.30 -16.30 -15.46
C GLY A 19 -4.45 -16.81 -16.62
N GLU A 20 -5.08 -17.15 -17.73
CA GLU A 20 -4.36 -17.57 -18.94
C GLU A 20 -3.62 -16.40 -19.58
N ALA A 21 -2.36 -16.60 -19.98
CA ALA A 21 -1.55 -15.58 -20.64
C ALA A 21 -2.21 -15.04 -21.93
N ARG A 22 -2.86 -15.91 -22.72
CA ARG A 22 -3.60 -15.50 -23.93
C ARG A 22 -4.76 -14.55 -23.65
N ALA A 23 -5.41 -14.70 -22.49
CA ALA A 23 -6.52 -13.83 -22.10
C ALA A 23 -6.00 -12.46 -21.65
N LEU A 24 -4.89 -12.45 -20.90
CA LEU A 24 -4.18 -11.22 -20.56
C LEU A 24 -3.73 -10.46 -21.81
N GLU A 25 -3.16 -11.15 -22.80
CA GLU A 25 -2.65 -10.49 -24.00
C GLU A 25 -3.75 -9.76 -24.78
N ARG A 26 -4.93 -10.39 -24.93
CA ARG A 26 -6.10 -9.74 -25.54
C ARG A 26 -6.59 -8.51 -24.78
N ALA A 27 -6.39 -8.48 -23.47
CA ALA A 27 -6.82 -7.37 -22.60
C ALA A 27 -5.71 -6.32 -22.37
N ARG A 28 -4.47 -6.58 -22.83
CA ARG A 28 -3.29 -5.81 -22.44
C ARG A 28 -3.42 -4.34 -22.82
N GLU A 29 -3.84 -4.05 -24.04
CA GLU A 29 -3.98 -2.67 -24.52
C GLU A 29 -4.96 -1.87 -23.65
N VAL A 30 -6.11 -2.46 -23.33
CA VAL A 30 -7.12 -1.83 -22.48
C VAL A 30 -6.58 -1.60 -21.07
N LEU A 31 -5.94 -2.60 -20.47
CA LEU A 31 -5.36 -2.47 -19.13
C LEU A 31 -4.24 -1.41 -19.09
N ALA A 32 -3.43 -1.34 -20.15
CA ALA A 32 -2.33 -0.39 -20.26
C ALA A 32 -2.80 1.06 -20.26
N THR A 33 -4.03 1.35 -20.70
CA THR A 33 -4.57 2.72 -20.76
C THR A 33 -4.66 3.42 -19.40
N ILE A 34 -4.65 2.69 -18.28
CA ILE A 34 -4.80 3.28 -16.93
C ILE A 34 -3.70 2.83 -15.96
N SER A 35 -2.67 2.16 -16.47
CA SER A 35 -1.70 1.46 -15.64
C SER A 35 -0.27 1.80 -16.01
N SER A 36 0.59 1.94 -15.00
CA SER A 36 2.03 2.02 -15.17
C SER A 36 2.68 0.64 -15.27
N ALA A 37 2.01 -0.40 -14.77
CA ALA A 37 2.53 -1.77 -14.80
C ALA A 37 1.42 -2.83 -14.81
N ILE A 38 1.70 -3.93 -15.51
CA ILE A 38 0.85 -5.12 -15.58
C ILE A 38 1.70 -6.35 -15.26
N HIS A 39 1.41 -7.00 -14.14
CA HIS A 39 2.09 -8.23 -13.71
C HIS A 39 1.18 -9.45 -13.90
N HIS A 40 1.64 -10.42 -14.69
CA HIS A 40 1.03 -11.74 -14.76
C HIS A 40 1.60 -12.59 -13.63
N VAL A 41 0.77 -12.94 -12.65
CA VAL A 41 1.19 -13.62 -11.42
C VAL A 41 0.83 -15.11 -11.42
N GLY A 42 0.56 -15.67 -12.59
CA GLY A 42 0.28 -17.10 -12.80
C GLY A 42 -1.20 -17.39 -13.04
N ALA A 43 -1.68 -18.51 -12.50
CA ALA A 43 -3.01 -19.04 -12.79
C ALA A 43 -4.15 -18.16 -12.23
N ALA A 44 -5.38 -18.46 -12.64
CA ALA A 44 -6.57 -17.86 -12.06
C ALA A 44 -6.55 -18.07 -10.53
N GLY A 45 -6.88 -17.02 -9.77
CA GLY A 45 -6.72 -17.01 -8.31
C GLY A 45 -5.46 -16.30 -7.82
N ASN A 46 -4.32 -16.43 -8.51
CA ASN A 46 -3.06 -15.87 -8.03
C ASN A 46 -3.07 -14.33 -7.94
N GLY A 47 -3.81 -13.65 -8.82
CA GLY A 47 -4.00 -12.19 -8.74
C GLY A 47 -4.69 -11.76 -7.46
N MET A 48 -5.68 -12.53 -7.00
CA MET A 48 -6.39 -12.30 -5.75
C MET A 48 -5.48 -12.57 -4.55
N LEU A 49 -4.78 -13.70 -4.57
CA LEU A 49 -3.82 -14.06 -3.52
C LEU A 49 -2.70 -13.01 -3.38
N MET A 50 -2.14 -12.55 -4.49
CA MET A 50 -1.12 -11.51 -4.48
C MET A 50 -1.67 -10.19 -3.91
N LYS A 51 -2.90 -9.81 -4.27
CA LYS A 51 -3.54 -8.61 -3.71
C LYS A 51 -3.78 -8.75 -2.20
N LEU A 52 -4.19 -9.93 -1.74
CA LEU A 52 -4.34 -10.21 -0.31
C LEU A 52 -3.00 -10.07 0.42
N ALA A 53 -1.91 -10.63 -0.12
CA ALA A 53 -0.57 -10.48 0.45
C ALA A 53 -0.14 -9.01 0.53
N VAL A 54 -0.40 -8.22 -0.52
CA VAL A 54 -0.13 -6.76 -0.51
C VAL A 54 -0.89 -6.05 0.60
N ASN A 55 -2.18 -6.33 0.77
CA ASN A 55 -2.99 -5.73 1.84
C ASN A 55 -2.55 -6.18 3.24
N ALA A 56 -2.19 -7.46 3.41
CA ALA A 56 -1.67 -7.96 4.68
C ALA A 56 -0.37 -7.25 5.09
N ILE A 57 0.57 -7.07 4.15
CA ILE A 57 1.82 -6.33 4.40
C ILE A 57 1.51 -4.87 4.77
N LEU A 58 0.59 -4.22 4.06
CA LEU A 58 0.15 -2.86 4.39
C LEU A 58 -0.40 -2.77 5.83
N GLY A 59 -1.25 -3.71 6.23
CA GLY A 59 -1.79 -3.79 7.59
C GLY A 59 -0.71 -3.98 8.65
N ILE A 60 0.22 -4.92 8.42
CA ILE A 60 1.36 -5.18 9.32
C ILE A 60 2.22 -3.92 9.48
N GLN A 61 2.58 -3.25 8.38
CA GLN A 61 3.38 -2.03 8.43
C GLN A 61 2.67 -0.90 9.18
N THR A 62 1.36 -0.79 9.02
CA THR A 62 0.52 0.20 9.71
C THR A 62 0.46 -0.07 11.21
N ALA A 63 0.27 -1.33 11.62
CA ALA A 63 0.30 -1.71 13.04
C ALA A 63 1.68 -1.46 13.67
N ALA A 64 2.75 -1.86 12.98
CA ALA A 64 4.12 -1.71 13.46
C ALA A 64 4.48 -0.24 13.74
N ILE A 65 4.12 0.70 12.84
CA ILE A 65 4.39 2.12 13.08
C ILE A 65 3.50 2.71 14.18
N ALA A 66 2.26 2.26 14.31
CA ALA A 66 1.37 2.69 15.39
C ALA A 66 1.94 2.32 16.78
N GLU A 67 2.40 1.07 16.92
CA GLU A 67 3.04 0.59 18.14
C GLU A 67 4.33 1.33 18.45
N ALA A 68 5.20 1.52 17.43
CA ALA A 68 6.46 2.24 17.59
C ALA A 68 6.26 3.69 18.04
N LEU A 69 5.35 4.43 17.40
CA LEU A 69 5.04 5.82 17.79
C LEU A 69 4.42 5.90 19.18
N THR A 70 3.56 4.95 19.54
CA THR A 70 2.97 4.88 20.88
C THR A 70 4.04 4.61 21.95
N MET A 71 4.94 3.66 21.69
CA MET A 71 6.04 3.32 22.60
C MET A 71 6.97 4.51 22.80
N LEU A 72 7.40 5.16 21.71
CA LEU A 72 8.29 6.31 21.74
C LEU A 72 7.63 7.52 22.42
N GLY A 73 6.36 7.79 22.12
CA GLY A 73 5.59 8.86 22.76
C GLY A 73 5.44 8.66 24.26
N LYS A 74 5.20 7.42 24.73
CA LYS A 74 5.16 7.09 26.16
C LYS A 74 6.52 7.29 26.86
N ALA A 75 7.61 7.15 26.12
CA ALA A 75 8.96 7.42 26.61
C ALA A 75 9.35 8.91 26.53
N GLY A 76 8.44 9.79 26.10
CA GLY A 76 8.67 11.24 25.98
C GLY A 76 9.35 11.68 24.68
N VAL A 77 9.47 10.80 23.69
CA VAL A 77 9.98 11.16 22.36
C VAL A 77 8.86 11.76 21.53
N ASP A 78 9.11 12.92 20.93
CA ASP A 78 8.18 13.56 20.00
C ASP A 78 7.88 12.64 18.80
N PRO A 79 6.61 12.26 18.55
CA PRO A 79 6.22 11.44 17.41
C PRO A 79 6.63 11.99 16.04
N GLU A 80 6.63 13.31 15.86
CA GLU A 80 7.06 13.93 14.59
C GLU A 80 8.56 13.74 14.39
N LYS A 81 9.36 13.96 15.44
CA LYS A 81 10.80 13.73 15.39
C LYS A 81 11.15 12.26 15.20
N ALA A 82 10.40 11.36 15.85
CA ALA A 82 10.54 9.92 15.64
C ALA A 82 10.30 9.54 14.18
N LEU A 83 9.26 10.08 13.54
CA LEU A 83 8.99 9.83 12.12
C LEU A 83 10.09 10.37 11.21
N GLU A 84 10.61 11.57 11.47
CA GLU A 84 11.73 12.14 10.71
C GLU A 84 12.95 11.20 10.74
N ILE A 85 13.30 10.68 11.92
CA ILE A 85 14.41 9.73 12.08
C ILE A 85 14.13 8.42 11.35
N LEU A 86 12.93 7.85 11.52
CA LEU A 86 12.55 6.60 10.86
C LEU A 86 12.57 6.72 9.33
N ALA A 87 12.14 7.86 8.79
CA ALA A 87 12.15 8.14 7.36
C ALA A 87 13.56 8.13 6.74
N ALA A 88 14.58 8.43 7.53
CA ALA A 88 15.98 8.42 7.10
C ALA A 88 16.61 7.01 7.11
N LEU A 89 15.89 6.00 7.61
CA LEU A 89 16.38 4.64 7.76
C LEU A 89 15.82 3.71 6.66
N PRO A 90 16.56 2.67 6.23
CA PRO A 90 16.12 1.76 5.18
C PRO A 90 14.93 0.85 5.57
N ILE A 91 14.50 0.92 6.84
CA ILE A 91 13.35 0.15 7.35
C ILE A 91 12.00 0.80 6.98
N ALA A 92 12.01 2.09 6.59
CA ALA A 92 10.79 2.83 6.32
C ALA A 92 10.30 2.60 4.89
N SER A 93 9.07 2.11 4.76
CA SER A 93 8.37 2.06 3.48
C SER A 93 7.53 3.33 3.27
N PRO A 94 7.25 3.73 2.01
CA PRO A 94 6.33 4.83 1.75
C PRO A 94 4.94 4.63 2.37
N ALA A 95 4.46 3.38 2.48
CA ALA A 95 3.19 3.08 3.13
C ALA A 95 3.24 3.32 4.64
N MET A 96 4.31 2.84 5.29
CA MET A 96 4.56 3.06 6.70
C MET A 96 4.64 4.56 7.04
N MET A 97 5.37 5.34 6.24
CA MET A 97 5.51 6.79 6.47
C MET A 97 4.21 7.55 6.28
N ARG A 98 3.39 7.17 5.29
CA ARG A 98 2.05 7.76 5.13
C ARG A 98 1.16 7.49 6.35
N ALA A 99 1.12 6.23 6.82
CA ALA A 99 0.34 5.86 8.00
C ALA A 99 0.85 6.59 9.25
N GLY A 100 2.16 6.57 9.49
CA GLY A 100 2.80 7.24 10.61
C GLY A 100 2.52 8.74 10.62
N GLY A 101 2.66 9.42 9.48
CA GLY A 101 2.38 10.86 9.37
C GLY A 101 0.94 11.22 9.74
N LEU A 102 -0.04 10.42 9.31
CA LEU A 102 -1.44 10.59 9.71
C LEU A 102 -1.63 10.38 11.22
N MET A 103 -0.97 9.38 11.81
CA MET A 103 -1.02 9.10 13.24
C MET A 103 -0.41 10.23 14.08
N ALA A 104 0.75 10.76 13.69
CA ALA A 104 1.39 11.89 14.37
C ALA A 104 0.51 13.14 14.31
N ALA A 105 -0.09 13.41 13.15
CA ALA A 105 -1.07 14.49 12.97
C ALA A 105 -2.44 14.22 13.63
N ARG A 106 -2.64 13.04 14.24
CA ARG A 106 -3.91 12.56 14.82
C ARG A 106 -5.08 12.61 13.82
N ASN A 107 -4.81 12.43 12.54
CA ASN A 107 -5.80 12.41 11.47
C ASN A 107 -6.19 10.97 11.14
N PHE A 108 -7.37 10.56 11.60
CA PHE A 108 -7.92 9.21 11.39
C PHE A 108 -9.12 9.21 10.43
N ALA A 109 -9.24 10.23 9.58
CA ALA A 109 -10.25 10.22 8.53
C ALA A 109 -10.05 9.00 7.61
N PRO A 110 -11.13 8.28 7.24
CA PRO A 110 -11.01 7.04 6.50
C PRO A 110 -10.55 7.30 5.06
N ASN A 111 -9.29 6.99 4.79
CA ASN A 111 -8.72 6.99 3.43
C ASN A 111 -8.82 5.60 2.76
N PHE A 112 -8.88 4.55 3.59
CA PHE A 112 -9.20 3.19 3.20
C PHE A 112 -9.95 2.56 4.39
N PRO A 113 -11.25 2.27 4.26
CA PRO A 113 -12.05 1.72 5.35
C PRO A 113 -11.41 0.45 5.93
N ILE A 114 -11.43 0.33 7.26
CA ILE A 114 -10.84 -0.83 7.95
C ILE A 114 -11.53 -2.14 7.55
N ASP A 115 -12.82 -2.09 7.20
CA ASP A 115 -13.59 -3.24 6.73
C ASP A 115 -13.09 -3.81 5.38
N LEU A 116 -12.19 -3.10 4.69
CA LEU A 116 -11.63 -3.49 3.39
C LEU A 116 -10.17 -3.96 3.47
N VAL A 117 -9.59 -4.00 4.68
CA VAL A 117 -8.19 -4.42 4.92
C VAL A 117 -8.09 -5.95 4.95
#